data_AF-A0A9D9CDP8-F1
#
_entry.id   AF-A0A9D9CDP8-F1
#
_cell.length_a   1.000
_cell.length_b   1.000
_cell.length_c   1.000
_cell.angle_alpha   90.00
_cell.angle_beta   90.00
_cell.angle_gamma   90.00
#
_symmetry.space_group_name_H-M   'P 1'
#
loop_
_entity.id
_entity.type
_entity.pdbx_description
1 polymer ?
#
loop_
_entity_poly.entity_id
_entity_poly.type
_entity_poly.pdbx_seq_one_letter_code
_entity_poly.pdbx_strand_id
1 'polypeptide(L)' 'AFDIYPRFGDKRQKVRLEGLIADKQYQVNEINMMPGQGSWLSGNGQTFSGDYLMNVGLDLFSGNKLHSRVVEITVQP' A
#
# COMPACT_ATOMS: atom_id res chain seq x y z
N ALA A 1 0.12 3.08 -6.82
CA ALA A 1 -0.47 4.42 -6.59
C ALA A 1 0.47 5.49 -7.13
N PHE A 2 -0.03 6.67 -7.51
CA PHE A 2 0.79 7.79 -7.99
C PHE A 2 0.32 9.12 -7.41
N ASP A 3 1.18 9.78 -6.65
CA ASP A 3 0.96 11.12 -6.11
C ASP A 3 1.26 12.14 -7.23
N ILE A 4 0.28 12.96 -7.64
CA ILE A 4 0.51 13.98 -8.67
C ILE A 4 1.01 15.28 -7.99
N TYR A 5 0.09 16.04 -7.39
CA TYR A 5 0.41 17.25 -6.64
C TYR A 5 -0.45 17.34 -5.36
N PRO A 6 -0.14 16.53 -4.32
CA PRO A 6 -0.86 16.61 -3.04
C PRO A 6 -0.70 18.00 -2.40
N ARG A 7 -1.76 18.55 -1.81
CA ARG A 7 -1.71 19.81 -1.05
C ARG A 7 -1.54 19.53 0.44
N PHE A 8 -1.02 20.51 1.15
CA PHE A 8 -0.92 20.43 2.61
C PHE A 8 -2.31 20.25 3.23
N GLY A 9 -2.46 19.26 4.10
CA GLY A 9 -3.72 18.95 4.76
C GLY A 9 -4.75 18.19 3.90
N ASP A 10 -4.43 17.81 2.66
CA ASP A 10 -5.33 16.97 1.86
C ASP A 10 -5.55 15.60 2.54
N LYS A 11 -6.84 15.26 2.75
CA LYS A 11 -7.24 13.95 3.26
C LYS A 11 -7.10 12.92 2.15
N ARG A 12 -6.06 12.08 2.24
CA ARG A 12 -5.81 10.97 1.32
C ARG A 12 -6.64 9.76 1.73
N GLN A 13 -7.43 9.23 0.81
CA GLN A 13 -8.20 8.01 1.04
C GLN A 13 -7.29 6.78 0.98
N LYS A 14 -7.59 5.80 1.83
CA LYS A 14 -6.97 4.48 1.77
C LYS A 14 -7.37 3.79 0.47
N VAL A 15 -6.41 3.10 -0.14
CA VAL A 15 -6.64 2.28 -1.32
C VAL A 15 -7.13 0.91 -0.87
N ARG A 16 -8.34 0.55 -1.28
CA ARG A 16 -8.93 -0.77 -1.04
C ARG A 16 -8.65 -1.67 -2.23
N LEU A 17 -8.41 -2.95 -1.94
CA LEU A 17 -8.26 -3.98 -2.95
C LEU A 17 -9.61 -4.68 -3.18
N GLU A 18 -9.71 -5.46 -4.24
CA GLU A 18 -10.89 -6.26 -4.56
C GLU A 18 -10.46 -7.67 -5.01
N GLY A 19 -11.37 -8.63 -4.91
CA GLY A 19 -11.13 -10.01 -5.38
C GLY A 19 -10.22 -10.86 -4.49
N LEU A 20 -9.96 -10.44 -3.24
CA LEU A 20 -9.22 -11.23 -2.26
C LEU A 20 -10.16 -12.18 -1.50
N ILE A 21 -9.57 -13.23 -0.92
CA ILE A 21 -10.28 -14.15 -0.04
C ILE A 21 -10.18 -13.59 1.39
N ALA A 22 -11.31 -13.29 2.02
CA ALA A 22 -11.38 -12.50 3.25
C ALA A 22 -10.60 -13.10 4.45
N ASP A 23 -10.63 -14.43 4.60
CA ASP A 23 -9.99 -15.18 5.69
C ASP A 23 -8.51 -15.51 5.43
N LYS A 24 -7.99 -15.23 4.23
CA LYS A 24 -6.57 -15.41 3.92
C LYS A 24 -5.72 -14.23 4.36
N GLN A 25 -4.46 -14.53 4.65
CA GLN A 25 -3.43 -13.57 5.02
C GLN A 25 -2.59 -13.21 3.80
N TYR A 26 -2.28 -11.92 3.65
CA TYR A 26 -1.55 -11.37 2.52
C TYR A 26 -0.42 -10.47 3.01
N GLN A 27 0.80 -10.79 2.61
CA GLN A 27 1.95 -9.93 2.86
C GLN A 27 2.02 -8.83 1.81
N VAL A 28 2.33 -7.62 2.26
CA VAL A 28 2.38 -6.39 1.47
C VAL A 28 3.84 -5.93 1.34
N ASN A 29 4.38 -5.87 0.12
CA ASN A 29 5.75 -5.42 -0.12
C ASN A 29 5.79 -4.33 -1.18
N GLU A 30 6.46 -3.21 -0.91
CA GLU A 30 6.79 -2.20 -1.92
C GLU A 30 8.01 -2.65 -2.72
N ILE A 31 7.89 -2.72 -4.05
CA ILE A 31 8.88 -3.37 -4.92
C ILE A 31 9.61 -2.41 -5.87
N ASN A 32 9.18 -1.16 -5.97
CA ASN A 32 9.80 -0.15 -6.84
C ASN A 32 10.86 0.71 -6.14
N MET A 33 11.46 0.21 -5.05
CA MET A 33 12.50 0.90 -4.30
C MET A 33 13.83 0.89 -5.04
N MET A 34 14.60 1.98 -4.92
CA MET A 34 15.99 2.02 -5.42
C MET A 34 16.87 1.08 -4.59
N PRO A 35 17.92 0.47 -5.18
CA PRO A 35 18.84 -0.40 -4.44
C PRO A 35 19.43 0.29 -3.21
N GLY A 36 19.39 -0.38 -2.05
CA GLY A 36 19.88 0.15 -0.78
C GLY A 36 18.93 1.10 -0.05
N GLN A 37 17.76 1.41 -0.62
CA GLN A 37 16.76 2.26 0.03
C GLN A 37 15.64 1.42 0.68
N GLY A 38 15.29 1.77 1.93
CA GLY A 38 14.15 1.19 2.62
C GLY A 38 12.82 1.88 2.24
N SER A 39 11.72 1.12 2.31
CA SER A 39 10.37 1.65 2.05
C SER A 39 9.90 2.57 3.18
N TRP A 40 9.18 3.63 2.81
CA TRP A 40 8.44 4.51 3.74
C TRP A 40 6.94 4.18 3.79
N LEU A 41 6.50 3.10 3.16
CA LEU A 41 5.15 2.59 3.31
C LEU A 41 5.01 1.91 4.67
N SER A 42 4.09 2.41 5.50
CA SER A 42 3.87 1.87 6.86
C SER A 42 3.51 0.38 6.89
N GLY A 43 2.82 -0.10 5.85
CA GLY A 43 2.45 -1.52 5.69
C GLY A 43 3.50 -2.39 5.00
N ASN A 44 4.68 -1.87 4.65
CA ASN A 44 5.70 -2.65 3.95
C ASN A 44 6.25 -3.78 4.83
N GLY A 45 6.29 -4.99 4.29
CA GLY A 45 6.70 -6.21 4.98
C GLY A 45 5.64 -6.78 5.93
N GLN A 46 4.51 -6.09 6.13
CA GLN A 46 3.45 -6.52 7.04
C GLN A 46 2.43 -7.42 6.35
N THR A 47 1.74 -8.22 7.16
CA THR A 47 0.69 -9.14 6.72
C THR A 47 -0.67 -8.66 7.20
N PHE A 48 -1.65 -8.67 6.29
CA PHE A 48 -3.02 -8.24 6.56
C PHE A 48 -4.01 -9.30 6.06
N SER A 49 -5.19 -9.38 6.69
CA SER A 49 -6.28 -10.21 6.16
C SER A 49 -6.80 -9.64 4.84
N GLY A 50 -7.33 -10.51 3.98
CA GLY A 50 -8.05 -10.09 2.78
C GLY A 50 -9.20 -9.15 3.11
N ASP A 51 -9.93 -9.41 4.20
CA ASP A 51 -10.99 -8.54 4.69
C ASP A 51 -10.50 -7.12 5.00
N TYR A 52 -9.35 -6.99 5.70
CA TYR A 52 -8.77 -5.69 6.00
C TYR A 52 -8.38 -4.94 4.73
N LEU A 53 -7.73 -5.63 3.78
CA LEU A 53 -7.28 -5.02 2.52
C LEU A 53 -8.45 -4.56 1.65
N MET A 54 -9.61 -5.23 1.71
CA MET A 54 -10.80 -4.87 0.95
C MET A 54 -11.67 -3.82 1.65
N ASN A 55 -11.83 -3.87 2.98
CA ASN A 55 -12.77 -3.01 3.71
C ASN A 55 -12.10 -1.77 4.35
N VAL A 56 -10.85 -1.90 4.80
CA VAL A 56 -10.08 -0.81 5.41
C VAL A 56 -9.12 -0.18 4.41
N GLY A 57 -8.28 -0.99 3.78
CA GLY A 57 -7.31 -0.57 2.75
C GLY A 57 -5.99 -0.02 3.27
N LEU A 58 -5.10 0.34 2.33
CA LEU A 58 -3.72 0.74 2.55
C LEU A 58 -3.50 2.24 2.31
N ASP A 59 -2.63 2.86 3.13
CA ASP A 59 -2.22 4.26 2.98
C ASP A 59 -1.10 4.40 1.94
N LEU A 60 -1.44 4.25 0.65
CA LEU A 60 -0.46 4.27 -0.45
C LEU A 60 -0.04 5.67 -0.92
N PHE A 61 -0.85 6.70 -0.66
CA PHE A 61 -0.55 8.06 -1.09
C PHE A 61 0.31 8.81 -0.07
N SER A 62 1.29 9.58 -0.54
CA SER A 62 2.19 10.39 0.30
C SER A 62 1.87 11.88 0.21
N GLY A 63 2.63 12.71 0.94
CA GLY A 63 2.63 14.16 0.75
C GLY A 63 3.63 14.61 -0.33
N ASN A 64 4.38 13.68 -0.93
CA ASN A 64 5.39 13.97 -1.94
C ASN A 64 4.73 14.22 -3.29
N LYS A 65 5.38 15.04 -4.12
CA LYS A 65 4.92 15.32 -5.49
C LYS A 65 5.52 14.29 -6.44
N LEU A 66 4.74 13.89 -7.44
CA LEU A 66 5.19 13.01 -8.54
C LEU A 66 5.82 11.69 -8.07
N HIS A 67 5.29 11.11 -6.98
CA HIS A 67 5.84 9.91 -6.36
C HIS A 67 4.99 8.68 -6.70
N SER A 68 5.62 7.62 -7.20
CA SER A 68 4.95 6.36 -7.53
C SER A 68 5.27 5.28 -6.51
N ARG A 69 4.31 4.38 -6.29
CA ARG A 69 4.49 3.15 -5.51
C ARG A 69 3.91 1.97 -6.23
N VAL A 70 4.67 0.88 -6.27
CA VAL A 70 4.26 -0.42 -6.76
C VAL A 70 4.34 -1.38 -5.59
N VAL A 71 3.21 -2.00 -5.28
CA VAL A 71 3.07 -2.89 -4.13
C VAL A 71 2.68 -4.27 -4.64
N GLU A 72 3.46 -5.26 -4.24
CA GLU A 72 3.17 -6.67 -4.41
C GLU A 72 2.34 -7.17 -3.22
N ILE A 73 1.34 -8.01 -3.52
CA ILE A 73 0.46 -8.65 -2.54
C ILE A 73 0.60 -10.15 -2.69
N THR A 74 1.16 -10.82 -1.68
CA THR A 74 1.46 -12.25 -1.73
C THR A 74 0.70 -13.00 -0.65
N VAL A 75 -0.10 -13.98 -1.07
CA VAL A 75 -0.81 -14.86 -0.12
C VAL A 75 0.19 -15.62 0.74
N GLN A 76 -0.03 -15.63 2.06
CA GLN A 76 0.77 -16.41 2.99
C GLN A 76 0.22 -17.84 3.12
N PRO A 77 1.08 -18.84 3.37
CA PRO A 77 0.68 -20.23 3.56
C PRO A 77 -0.31 -20.44 4.71
#